data_AF-A0A0B8QZQ8-F1
#
_entry.id   AF-A0A0B8QZQ8-F1
#
_cell.length_a   1.000
_cell.length_b   1.000
_cell.length_c   1.000
_cell.angle_alpha   90.00
_cell.angle_beta   90.00
_cell.angle_gamma   90.00
#
_symmetry.space_group_name_H-M   'P 1'
#
loop_
_entity.id
_entity.type
_entity.pdbx_description
1 polymer ?
#
loop_
_entity_poly.entity_id
_entity_poly.type
_entity_poly.pdbx_seq_one_letter_code
_entity_poly.pdbx_strand_id
1 'polypeptide(L)'
;MKKIALIGVTMLTAISLAACSLSSNSGSKNSEKSTTESSNKPTLEIPGSVVADNSKTAEITGKTTPNTKVKIGYGIIGDKVTSDKDGNFTLKYELDEVNDQDIVEITAKNGGGKTTKEITIKQNPEVIKKKEADAKAKADAEAKAKADEEAKAKAEADAKAKEKATADSKAKEDAAAREKATADSKAKEDAARKAADEAAAREAALPREYKDALSKGEDYLSYTAFSKLGLKEQLLYEGYPDTAAQYAIDNIKTDWNIQALKKAQDYLSYDSFSDAGLREQLIYEQFTSTEADYAIANINK
;
A
#
# COMPACT_ATOMS: atom_id res chain seq x y z
N MET A 1 17.74 6.81 3.30
CA MET A 1 17.17 7.91 4.10
C MET A 1 17.53 9.25 3.49
N LYS A 2 16.56 9.97 2.91
CA LYS A 2 16.49 11.43 2.80
C LYS A 2 15.09 11.80 2.30
N LYS A 3 14.44 12.71 3.03
CA LYS A 3 13.03 13.10 3.03
C LYS A 3 12.80 14.36 2.15
N ILE A 4 11.54 14.83 2.11
CA ILE A 4 11.04 16.22 1.87
C ILE A 4 10.82 16.55 0.38
N ALA A 5 9.74 17.17 -0.14
CA ALA A 5 8.53 17.90 0.34
C ALA A 5 7.45 17.73 -0.78
N LEU A 6 6.12 17.65 -0.58
CA LEU A 6 5.12 18.48 0.11
C LEU A 6 5.10 19.98 -0.28
N ILE A 7 4.40 20.32 -1.37
CA ILE A 7 3.79 21.65 -1.54
C ILE A 7 2.39 21.44 -2.14
N GLY A 8 1.38 21.54 -1.29
CA GLY A 8 0.02 21.87 -1.71
C GLY A 8 -0.12 23.38 -1.79
N VAL A 9 -0.81 23.88 -2.82
CA VAL A 9 -1.33 25.25 -2.88
C VAL A 9 -2.78 25.16 -3.33
N THR A 10 -3.64 25.47 -2.36
CA THR A 10 -5.06 25.78 -2.46
C THR A 10 -5.28 27.23 -2.90
N MET A 11 -6.53 27.53 -3.27
CA MET A 11 -7.09 28.86 -3.60
C MET A 11 -6.82 29.33 -5.04
N LEU A 12 -7.71 30.03 -5.75
CA LEU A 12 -8.90 30.78 -5.35
C LEU A 12 -9.83 30.92 -6.57
N THR A 13 -11.12 30.79 -6.33
CA THR A 13 -12.20 31.17 -7.23
C THR A 13 -12.20 32.69 -7.47
N ALA A 14 -12.33 33.12 -8.72
CA ALA A 14 -12.67 34.51 -9.05
C ALA A 14 -13.75 34.54 -10.15
N ILE A 15 -14.91 35.00 -9.70
CA ILE A 15 -16.11 35.41 -10.42
C ILE A 15 -15.78 36.59 -11.36
N SER A 16 -16.31 36.59 -12.57
CA SER A 16 -17.15 37.67 -13.14
C SER A 16 -17.18 37.58 -14.66
N LEU A 17 -18.31 37.14 -15.22
CA LEU A 17 -18.69 37.41 -16.61
C LEU A 17 -19.73 38.53 -16.57
N ALA A 18 -19.37 39.71 -17.08
CA ALA A 18 -20.31 40.76 -17.44
C ALA A 18 -19.72 41.70 -18.52
N ALA A 19 -20.63 42.24 -19.34
CA ALA A 19 -20.49 43.19 -20.46
C ALA A 19 -19.97 42.58 -21.77
N CYS A 20 -20.81 42.20 -22.76
CA CYS A 20 -21.68 43.04 -23.61
C CYS A 20 -21.01 44.31 -24.18
N SER A 21 -20.70 44.28 -25.48
CA SER A 21 -21.05 45.38 -26.40
C SER A 21 -20.99 45.00 -27.89
N LEU A 22 -22.19 45.02 -28.50
CA LEU A 22 -22.57 45.52 -29.84
C LEU A 22 -21.86 45.01 -31.11
N SER A 23 -22.64 44.51 -32.08
CA SER A 23 -23.17 45.37 -33.16
C SER A 23 -24.03 44.59 -34.19
N SER A 24 -24.94 45.32 -34.85
CA SER A 24 -25.93 44.98 -35.90
C SER A 24 -27.25 44.35 -35.39
N ASN A 25 -28.33 45.12 -35.16
CA ASN A 25 -29.16 45.93 -36.09
C ASN A 25 -29.88 45.11 -37.16
N SER A 26 -31.12 44.70 -36.90
CA SER A 26 -32.23 45.08 -37.79
C SER A 26 -33.53 45.10 -36.97
N GLY A 27 -34.20 46.24 -36.99
CA GLY A 27 -35.50 46.41 -36.33
C GLY A 27 -36.64 45.94 -37.21
N SER A 28 -37.76 45.60 -36.59
CA SER A 28 -39.04 46.21 -36.99
C SER A 28 -40.13 45.97 -35.94
N LYS A 29 -40.45 47.08 -35.26
CA LYS A 29 -41.79 47.57 -34.90
C LYS A 29 -42.80 46.61 -34.24
N ASN A 30 -42.99 46.91 -32.97
CA ASN A 30 -44.25 46.85 -32.23
C ASN A 30 -45.40 47.54 -32.98
N SER A 31 -46.59 46.93 -32.99
CA SER A 31 -47.84 47.70 -32.96
C SER A 31 -48.95 46.85 -32.34
N GLU A 32 -49.27 47.13 -31.08
CA GLU A 32 -50.62 46.94 -30.56
C GLU A 32 -51.59 47.77 -31.41
N LYS A 33 -52.66 47.14 -31.91
CA LYS A 33 -53.90 47.85 -32.19
C LYS A 33 -55.09 46.92 -32.00
N SER A 34 -55.84 47.25 -30.95
CA SER A 34 -57.22 46.84 -30.71
C SER A 34 -58.09 47.20 -31.91
N THR A 35 -58.78 46.20 -32.45
CA THR A 35 -60.02 46.39 -33.22
C THR A 35 -60.99 45.28 -32.86
N THR A 36 -62.09 45.71 -32.24
CA THR A 36 -63.36 45.02 -32.09
C THR A 36 -63.83 44.44 -33.42
N GLU A 37 -63.58 43.15 -33.61
CA GLU A 37 -64.40 42.29 -34.47
C GLU A 37 -65.15 41.34 -33.55
N SER A 38 -66.44 41.12 -33.83
CA SER A 38 -67.24 40.04 -33.24
C SER A 38 -66.68 38.69 -33.69
N SER A 39 -65.48 38.36 -33.25
CA SER A 39 -64.89 37.04 -33.41
C SER A 39 -65.53 36.16 -32.34
N ASN A 40 -66.21 35.09 -32.77
CA ASN A 40 -66.85 34.09 -31.90
C ASN A 40 -65.78 33.25 -31.17
N LYS A 41 -64.78 33.90 -30.58
CA LYS A 41 -63.57 33.33 -29.99
C LYS A 41 -63.83 33.04 -28.52
N PRO A 42 -63.65 31.78 -28.05
CA PRO A 42 -63.89 31.45 -26.65
C PRO A 42 -62.87 32.14 -25.73
N THR A 43 -63.30 32.53 -24.54
CA THR A 43 -62.38 32.95 -23.47
C THR A 43 -61.49 31.78 -23.05
N LEU A 44 -60.27 32.03 -22.55
CA LEU A 44 -59.40 30.98 -22.02
C LEU A 44 -58.56 31.55 -20.89
N GLU A 45 -58.84 31.11 -19.67
CA GLU A 45 -58.14 31.48 -18.44
C GLU A 45 -57.51 30.22 -17.86
N ILE A 46 -56.17 30.22 -17.80
CA ILE A 46 -55.35 29.15 -17.26
C ILE A 46 -54.23 29.76 -16.43
N PRO A 47 -53.69 29.05 -15.43
CA PRO A 47 -52.50 29.48 -14.72
C PRO A 47 -51.28 29.55 -15.67
N GLY A 48 -50.31 30.40 -15.37
CA GLY A 48 -49.06 30.46 -16.14
C GLY A 48 -48.16 29.25 -15.95
N SER A 49 -48.28 28.55 -14.81
CA SER A 49 -47.59 27.28 -14.58
C SER A 49 -48.33 26.36 -13.61
N VAL A 50 -48.15 25.05 -13.77
CA VAL A 50 -48.56 24.02 -12.81
C VAL A 50 -47.39 23.08 -12.50
N VAL A 51 -47.47 22.37 -11.37
CA VAL A 51 -46.48 21.38 -10.96
C VAL A 51 -47.10 19.98 -11.06
N ALA A 52 -46.40 19.05 -11.69
CA ALA A 52 -46.80 17.65 -11.76
C ALA A 52 -46.70 16.98 -10.39
N ASP A 53 -47.46 15.92 -10.18
CA ASP A 53 -47.40 15.10 -8.97
C ASP A 53 -46.24 14.08 -9.02
N ASN A 54 -46.21 13.19 -8.02
CA ASN A 54 -45.21 12.11 -7.94
C ASN A 54 -45.35 11.06 -9.05
N SER A 55 -46.48 11.02 -9.75
CA SER A 55 -46.73 10.17 -10.91
C SER A 55 -46.34 10.85 -12.23
N LYS A 56 -45.75 12.04 -12.18
CA LYS A 56 -45.41 12.90 -13.34
C LYS A 56 -46.65 13.46 -14.06
N THR A 57 -47.82 13.40 -13.44
CA THR A 57 -49.05 13.94 -14.00
C THR A 57 -49.34 15.32 -13.41
N ALA A 58 -49.55 16.32 -14.26
CA ALA A 58 -50.04 17.64 -13.88
C ALA A 58 -51.51 17.80 -14.23
N GLU A 59 -52.30 18.29 -13.28
CA GLU A 59 -53.69 18.69 -13.52
C GLU A 59 -53.76 20.18 -13.86
N ILE A 60 -54.24 20.49 -15.05
CA ILE A 60 -54.38 21.84 -15.58
C ILE A 60 -55.85 22.22 -15.51
N THR A 61 -56.20 23.08 -14.56
CA THR A 61 -57.55 23.60 -14.41
C THR A 61 -57.64 24.99 -15.02
N GLY A 62 -58.81 25.31 -15.58
CA GLY A 62 -59.03 26.61 -16.17
C GLY A 62 -60.50 26.88 -16.43
N LYS A 63 -60.77 28.10 -16.91
CA LYS A 63 -62.10 28.54 -17.32
C LYS A 63 -62.09 28.98 -18.78
N THR A 64 -63.16 28.64 -19.49
CA THR A 64 -63.40 29.04 -20.87
C THR A 64 -64.89 29.34 -21.04
N THR A 65 -65.32 29.71 -22.24
CA THR A 65 -66.75 29.82 -22.56
C THR A 65 -67.43 28.46 -22.33
N PRO A 66 -68.62 28.37 -21.71
CA PRO A 66 -69.30 27.10 -21.47
C PRO A 66 -69.45 26.24 -22.72
N ASN A 67 -69.43 24.91 -22.55
CA ASN A 67 -69.55 23.93 -23.63
C ASN A 67 -68.48 24.07 -24.74
N THR A 68 -67.28 24.54 -24.39
CA THR A 68 -66.16 24.74 -25.33
C THR A 68 -65.22 23.55 -25.29
N LYS A 69 -64.77 23.09 -26.46
CA LYS A 69 -63.77 22.03 -26.57
C LYS A 69 -62.39 22.61 -26.29
N VAL A 70 -61.74 22.13 -25.25
CA VAL A 70 -60.38 22.47 -24.86
C VAL A 70 -59.46 21.30 -25.16
N LYS A 71 -58.31 21.56 -25.78
CA LYS A 71 -57.30 20.56 -26.08
C LYS A 71 -55.92 20.97 -25.56
N ILE A 72 -55.11 20.01 -25.14
CA ILE A 72 -53.68 20.20 -24.87
C ILE A 72 -52.84 19.75 -26.08
N GLY A 73 -51.84 20.55 -26.45
CA GLY A 73 -50.90 20.34 -27.55
C GLY A 73 -51.54 20.12 -28.93
N TYR A 74 -50.91 19.25 -29.72
CA TYR A 74 -51.36 18.87 -31.06
C TYR A 74 -52.52 17.84 -31.05
N GLY A 75 -52.92 17.35 -29.86
CA GLY A 75 -54.12 16.54 -29.65
C GLY A 75 -53.97 15.09 -30.10
N ILE A 76 -52.86 14.45 -29.72
CA ILE A 76 -52.39 13.19 -30.28
C ILE A 76 -53.12 11.95 -29.72
N ILE A 77 -53.77 11.96 -28.54
CA ILE A 77 -54.89 11.08 -28.08
C ILE A 77 -55.05 11.25 -26.54
N GLY A 78 -56.27 11.43 -26.02
CA GLY A 78 -56.56 11.57 -24.56
C GLY A 78 -56.73 13.01 -24.02
N ASP A 79 -56.45 13.99 -24.88
CA ASP A 79 -56.08 15.36 -24.52
C ASP A 79 -57.17 16.41 -24.69
N LYS A 80 -58.44 16.00 -24.75
CA LYS A 80 -59.55 16.89 -25.11
C LYS A 80 -60.68 16.78 -24.09
N VAL A 81 -61.08 17.90 -23.53
CA VAL A 81 -62.24 18.00 -22.64
C VAL A 81 -63.21 19.05 -23.16
N THR A 82 -64.48 18.91 -22.85
CA THR A 82 -65.46 19.97 -23.07
C THR A 82 -65.72 20.64 -21.74
N SER A 83 -65.66 21.97 -21.68
CA SER A 83 -65.95 22.69 -20.46
C SER A 83 -67.40 22.47 -20.02
N ASP A 84 -67.61 22.49 -18.70
CA ASP A 84 -68.95 22.36 -18.12
C ASP A 84 -69.83 23.59 -18.41
N LYS A 85 -71.05 23.59 -17.84
CA LYS A 85 -72.01 24.69 -17.95
C LYS A 85 -71.50 26.02 -17.37
N ASP A 86 -70.52 25.99 -16.48
CA ASP A 86 -69.92 27.16 -15.84
C ASP A 86 -68.58 27.53 -16.52
N GLY A 87 -68.18 26.79 -17.55
CA GLY A 87 -66.96 27.00 -18.30
C GLY A 87 -65.71 26.37 -17.70
N ASN A 88 -65.81 25.57 -16.63
CA ASN A 88 -64.65 24.93 -16.01
C ASN A 88 -64.20 23.73 -16.83
N PHE A 89 -62.89 23.49 -16.84
CA PHE A 89 -62.30 22.30 -17.41
C PHE A 89 -61.08 21.84 -16.61
N THR A 90 -60.73 20.57 -16.75
CA THR A 90 -59.52 19.97 -16.19
C THR A 90 -58.88 19.09 -17.25
N LEU A 91 -57.62 19.36 -17.57
CA LEU A 91 -56.78 18.54 -18.44
C LEU A 91 -55.71 17.87 -17.59
N LYS A 92 -55.26 16.69 -18.01
CA LYS A 92 -54.11 16.00 -17.42
C LYS A 92 -52.99 15.98 -18.43
N TYR A 93 -51.77 16.22 -17.96
CA TYR A 93 -50.57 16.15 -18.77
C TYR A 93 -49.52 15.33 -18.05
N GLU A 94 -48.98 14.31 -18.72
CA GLU A 94 -47.88 13.52 -18.20
C GLU A 94 -46.56 14.10 -18.73
N LEU A 95 -45.64 14.48 -17.84
CA LEU A 95 -44.31 14.92 -18.21
C LEU A 95 -43.45 13.71 -18.60
N ASP A 96 -42.72 13.86 -19.70
CA ASP A 96 -41.69 12.91 -20.11
C ASP A 96 -40.56 12.83 -19.07
N GLU A 97 -40.03 11.62 -18.85
CA GLU A 97 -38.98 11.37 -17.83
C GLU A 97 -37.68 12.14 -18.07
N VAL A 98 -37.49 12.65 -19.28
CA VAL A 98 -36.28 13.33 -19.72
C VAL A 98 -36.26 14.78 -19.27
N ASN A 99 -37.40 15.48 -19.33
CA ASN A 99 -37.47 16.93 -19.17
C ASN A 99 -38.09 17.30 -17.81
N ASP A 100 -37.39 18.14 -17.04
CA ASP A 100 -37.90 18.61 -15.74
C ASP A 100 -38.95 19.72 -15.87
N GLN A 101 -39.19 20.19 -17.09
CA GLN A 101 -40.21 21.16 -17.43
C GLN A 101 -40.62 21.02 -18.91
N ASP A 102 -41.89 21.27 -19.20
CA ASP A 102 -42.40 21.36 -20.56
C ASP A 102 -43.28 22.61 -20.74
N ILE A 103 -43.38 23.09 -21.98
CA ILE A 103 -44.25 24.22 -22.35
C ILE A 103 -45.27 23.69 -23.35
N VAL A 104 -46.54 23.70 -22.92
CA VAL A 104 -47.63 23.13 -23.72
C VAL A 104 -48.65 24.19 -24.10
N GLU A 105 -49.19 24.07 -25.31
CA GLU A 105 -50.27 24.92 -25.78
C GLU A 105 -51.64 24.35 -25.39
N ILE A 106 -52.46 25.15 -24.72
CA ILE A 106 -53.88 24.86 -24.45
C ILE A 106 -54.72 25.63 -25.46
N THR A 107 -55.53 24.92 -26.25
CA THR A 107 -56.41 25.53 -27.25
C THR A 107 -57.88 25.29 -26.92
N ALA A 108 -58.65 26.37 -26.74
CA ALA A 108 -60.10 26.36 -26.66
C ALA A 108 -60.73 26.67 -28.03
N LYS A 109 -61.71 25.87 -28.48
CA LYS A 109 -62.39 26.03 -29.77
C LYS A 109 -63.90 25.89 -29.63
N ASN A 110 -64.65 26.89 -30.11
CA ASN A 110 -66.12 26.87 -30.19
C ASN A 110 -66.60 27.57 -31.47
N GLY A 111 -67.61 27.01 -32.15
CA GLY A 111 -68.43 27.70 -33.17
C GLY A 111 -67.72 28.50 -34.28
N GLY A 112 -66.45 28.19 -34.59
CA GLY A 112 -65.63 28.88 -35.60
C GLY A 112 -64.42 29.65 -35.05
N GLY A 113 -64.40 30.02 -33.76
CA GLY A 113 -63.27 30.70 -33.11
C GLY A 113 -62.34 29.76 -32.35
N LYS A 114 -61.05 30.13 -32.26
CA LYS A 114 -60.02 29.43 -31.46
C LYS A 114 -59.22 30.40 -30.60
N THR A 115 -58.90 30.02 -29.37
CA THR A 115 -57.96 30.73 -28.47
C THR A 115 -56.91 29.75 -28.00
N THR A 116 -55.64 30.15 -28.06
CA THR A 116 -54.51 29.34 -27.62
C THR A 116 -53.71 30.12 -26.58
N LYS A 117 -53.30 29.45 -25.50
CA LYS A 117 -52.38 29.97 -24.49
C LYS A 117 -51.36 28.90 -24.13
N GLU A 118 -50.14 29.32 -23.87
CA GLU A 118 -49.10 28.44 -23.35
C GLU A 118 -49.19 28.35 -21.83
N ILE A 119 -48.85 27.18 -21.30
CA ILE A 119 -48.66 26.94 -19.88
C ILE A 119 -47.37 26.16 -19.67
N THR A 120 -46.64 26.53 -18.61
CA THR A 120 -45.44 25.83 -18.18
C THR A 120 -45.79 24.72 -17.19
N ILE A 121 -45.37 23.49 -17.46
CA ILE A 121 -45.58 22.35 -16.57
C ILE A 121 -44.23 21.97 -15.98
N LYS A 122 -44.08 22.10 -14.67
CA LYS A 122 -42.83 21.80 -13.95
C LYS A 122 -42.92 20.44 -13.29
N GLN A 123 -41.85 19.67 -13.33
CA GLN A 123 -41.73 18.42 -12.60
C GLN A 123 -41.74 18.68 -11.09
N ASN A 124 -42.28 17.73 -10.30
CA ASN A 124 -42.20 17.80 -8.85
C ASN A 124 -40.73 17.85 -8.39
N PRO A 125 -40.32 18.86 -7.59
CA PRO A 125 -38.98 18.92 -7.00
C PRO A 125 -38.52 17.66 -6.25
N GLU A 126 -39.43 16.89 -5.65
CA GLU A 126 -39.08 15.62 -4.98
C GLU A 126 -38.70 14.52 -5.98
N VAL A 127 -39.38 14.48 -7.13
CA VAL A 127 -39.06 13.54 -8.22
C VAL A 127 -37.72 13.91 -8.85
N ILE A 128 -37.43 15.20 -9.02
CA ILE A 128 -36.12 15.69 -9.50
C ILE A 128 -35.01 15.26 -8.54
N LYS A 129 -35.16 15.55 -7.23
CA LYS A 129 -34.18 15.15 -6.21
C LYS A 129 -33.96 13.64 -6.17
N LYS A 130 -35.01 12.84 -6.34
CA LYS A 130 -34.90 11.38 -6.40
C LYS A 130 -34.14 10.92 -7.64
N LYS A 131 -34.45 11.48 -8.82
CA LYS A 131 -33.73 11.20 -10.08
C LYS A 131 -32.24 11.53 -9.97
N GLU A 132 -31.90 12.67 -9.36
CA GLU A 132 -30.51 13.05 -9.09
C GLU A 132 -29.82 12.10 -8.11
N ALA A 133 -30.51 11.69 -7.03
CA ALA A 133 -29.99 10.74 -6.06
C ALA A 133 -29.76 9.34 -6.66
N ASP A 134 -30.70 8.85 -7.47
CA ASP A 134 -30.61 7.56 -8.17
C ASP A 134 -29.50 7.59 -9.23
N ALA A 135 -29.36 8.70 -9.97
CA ALA A 135 -28.27 8.90 -10.92
C ALA A 135 -26.90 8.94 -10.22
N LYS A 136 -26.80 9.62 -9.07
CA LYS A 136 -25.58 9.65 -8.26
C LYS A 136 -25.25 8.28 -7.69
N ALA A 137 -26.24 7.55 -7.17
CA ALA A 137 -26.06 6.20 -6.64
C ALA A 137 -25.59 5.22 -7.74
N LYS A 138 -26.14 5.32 -8.95
CA LYS A 138 -25.71 4.53 -10.11
C LYS A 138 -24.27 4.88 -10.52
N ALA A 139 -23.93 6.16 -10.59
CA ALA A 139 -22.58 6.61 -10.91
C ALA A 139 -21.55 6.16 -9.85
N ASP A 140 -21.89 6.28 -8.56
CA ASP A 140 -21.04 5.84 -7.46
C ASP A 140 -20.87 4.30 -7.47
N ALA A 141 -21.93 3.55 -7.81
CA ALA A 141 -21.88 2.10 -7.95
C ALA A 141 -21.03 1.64 -9.16
N GLU A 142 -21.17 2.30 -10.31
CA GLU A 142 -20.36 2.03 -11.51
C GLU A 142 -18.88 2.39 -11.28
N ALA A 143 -18.60 3.51 -10.59
CA ALA A 143 -17.24 3.89 -10.22
C ALA A 143 -16.63 2.90 -9.22
N LYS A 144 -17.40 2.45 -8.23
CA LYS A 144 -16.96 1.42 -7.27
C LYS A 144 -16.74 0.07 -7.95
N ALA A 145 -17.61 -0.34 -8.87
CA ALA A 145 -17.45 -1.57 -9.63
C ALA A 145 -16.19 -1.54 -10.51
N LYS A 146 -15.93 -0.41 -11.21
CA LYS A 146 -14.70 -0.23 -11.99
C LYS A 146 -13.45 -0.20 -11.10
N ALA A 147 -13.51 0.45 -9.94
CA ALA A 147 -12.41 0.47 -8.98
C ALA A 147 -12.13 -0.91 -8.37
N ASP A 148 -13.18 -1.67 -8.04
CA ASP A 148 -13.07 -3.05 -7.53
C ASP A 148 -12.53 -4.00 -8.63
N GLU A 149 -12.91 -3.79 -9.89
CA GLU A 149 -12.40 -4.55 -11.04
C GLU A 149 -10.94 -4.19 -11.38
N GLU A 150 -10.56 -2.91 -11.36
CA GLU A 150 -9.16 -2.46 -11.50
C GLU A 150 -8.30 -2.92 -10.32
N ALA A 151 -8.82 -2.91 -9.10
CA ALA A 151 -8.12 -3.43 -7.92
C ALA A 151 -7.95 -4.95 -7.98
N LYS A 152 -8.95 -5.69 -8.48
CA LYS A 152 -8.85 -7.14 -8.69
C LYS A 152 -7.88 -7.47 -9.83
N ALA A 153 -7.91 -6.72 -10.93
CA ALA A 153 -6.96 -6.87 -12.03
C ALA A 153 -5.52 -6.53 -11.59
N LYS A 154 -5.34 -5.51 -10.74
CA LYS A 154 -4.04 -5.18 -10.14
C LYS A 154 -3.59 -6.22 -9.11
N ALA A 155 -4.50 -6.79 -8.33
CA ALA A 155 -4.19 -7.86 -7.37
C ALA A 155 -3.86 -9.19 -8.07
N GLU A 156 -4.54 -9.54 -9.17
CA GLU A 156 -4.19 -10.70 -10.02
C GLU A 156 -2.89 -10.46 -10.80
N ALA A 157 -2.60 -9.22 -11.22
CA ALA A 157 -1.31 -8.85 -11.82
C ALA A 157 -0.17 -8.87 -10.79
N ASP A 158 -0.37 -8.41 -9.56
CA ASP A 158 0.61 -8.49 -8.46
C ASP A 158 0.79 -9.93 -7.95
N ALA A 159 -0.25 -10.78 -8.00
CA ALA A 159 -0.16 -12.22 -7.69
C ALA A 159 0.55 -13.01 -8.79
N LYS A 160 0.27 -12.73 -10.08
CA LYS A 160 1.03 -13.30 -11.22
C LYS A 160 2.45 -12.74 -11.30
N ALA A 161 2.71 -11.52 -10.83
CA ALA A 161 4.06 -10.97 -10.71
C ALA A 161 4.83 -11.58 -9.52
N LYS A 162 4.17 -11.96 -8.42
CA LYS A 162 4.80 -12.74 -7.33
C LYS A 162 5.04 -14.20 -7.71
N GLU A 163 4.14 -14.84 -8.44
CA GLU A 163 4.33 -16.22 -8.92
C GLU A 163 5.37 -16.31 -10.04
N LYS A 164 5.40 -15.32 -10.95
CA LYS A 164 6.46 -15.15 -11.96
C LYS A 164 7.78 -14.67 -11.35
N ALA A 165 7.79 -13.93 -10.24
CA ALA A 165 9.02 -13.64 -9.48
C ALA A 165 9.56 -14.89 -8.75
N THR A 166 8.71 -15.82 -8.31
CA THR A 166 9.16 -17.12 -7.77
C THR A 166 9.54 -18.15 -8.85
N ALA A 167 9.09 -17.98 -10.09
CA ALA A 167 9.47 -18.84 -11.22
C ALA A 167 10.66 -18.29 -12.05
N ASP A 168 10.80 -16.97 -12.22
CA ASP A 168 11.96 -16.35 -12.89
C ASP A 168 13.20 -16.25 -11.96
N SER A 169 13.03 -16.19 -10.62
CA SER A 169 14.16 -16.35 -9.69
C SER A 169 14.73 -17.76 -9.69
N LYS A 170 14.03 -18.78 -10.20
CA LYS A 170 14.56 -20.15 -10.25
C LYS A 170 15.15 -20.55 -11.61
N ALA A 171 14.91 -19.78 -12.68
CA ALA A 171 15.36 -20.12 -14.03
C ALA A 171 16.36 -19.12 -14.66
N LYS A 172 16.47 -17.89 -14.12
CA LYS A 172 17.50 -16.92 -14.54
C LYS A 172 18.71 -16.87 -13.59
N GLU A 173 18.59 -17.49 -12.41
CA GLU A 173 19.68 -17.64 -11.44
C GLU A 173 20.64 -18.79 -11.84
N ASP A 174 20.18 -19.85 -12.51
CA ASP A 174 21.03 -21.03 -12.80
C ASP A 174 21.95 -20.87 -14.04
N ALA A 175 21.65 -19.94 -14.97
CA ALA A 175 22.49 -19.70 -16.15
C ALA A 175 23.49 -18.52 -15.98
N ALA A 176 23.17 -17.54 -15.13
CA ALA A 176 24.10 -16.45 -14.78
C ALA A 176 24.94 -16.75 -13.52
N ALA A 177 24.47 -17.64 -12.62
CA ALA A 177 25.27 -18.09 -11.49
C ALA A 177 26.35 -19.11 -11.90
N ARG A 178 26.26 -19.82 -13.03
CA ARG A 178 27.33 -20.75 -13.44
C ARG A 178 28.59 -20.08 -13.99
N GLU A 179 28.51 -18.82 -14.44
CA GLU A 179 29.70 -18.07 -14.90
C GLU A 179 30.23 -17.07 -13.85
N LYS A 180 29.38 -16.58 -12.94
CA LYS A 180 29.84 -15.78 -11.78
C LYS A 180 30.23 -16.61 -10.55
N ALA A 181 29.64 -17.79 -10.32
CA ALA A 181 30.05 -18.68 -9.22
C ALA A 181 31.37 -19.40 -9.51
N THR A 182 31.77 -19.57 -10.78
CA THR A 182 33.10 -20.07 -11.12
C THR A 182 34.19 -19.01 -10.99
N ALA A 183 33.84 -17.72 -10.94
CA ALA A 183 34.78 -16.62 -10.66
C ALA A 183 34.83 -16.26 -9.15
N ASP A 184 33.69 -16.19 -8.45
CA ASP A 184 33.65 -15.92 -7.00
C ASP A 184 34.07 -17.13 -6.15
N SER A 185 33.73 -18.37 -6.54
CA SER A 185 34.23 -19.57 -5.85
C SER A 185 35.72 -19.75 -6.08
N LYS A 186 36.22 -19.45 -7.28
CA LYS A 186 37.65 -19.52 -7.59
C LYS A 186 38.44 -18.38 -6.94
N ALA A 187 37.87 -17.17 -6.78
CA ALA A 187 38.52 -16.09 -6.03
C ALA A 187 38.53 -16.31 -4.52
N LYS A 188 37.49 -16.94 -3.95
CA LYS A 188 37.43 -17.28 -2.51
C LYS A 188 38.25 -18.53 -2.17
N GLU A 189 38.31 -19.49 -3.08
CA GLU A 189 39.18 -20.66 -3.01
C GLU A 189 40.63 -20.29 -3.30
N ASP A 190 40.94 -19.42 -4.27
CA ASP A 190 42.30 -18.87 -4.48
C ASP A 190 42.71 -17.96 -3.32
N ALA A 191 41.80 -17.23 -2.66
CA ALA A 191 42.12 -16.46 -1.46
C ALA A 191 42.33 -17.36 -0.23
N ALA A 192 41.53 -18.42 -0.06
CA ALA A 192 41.70 -19.39 1.01
C ALA A 192 42.93 -20.28 0.79
N ARG A 193 43.21 -20.64 -0.47
CA ARG A 193 44.39 -21.40 -0.88
C ARG A 193 45.64 -20.54 -0.84
N LYS A 194 45.59 -19.26 -1.23
CA LYS A 194 46.69 -18.31 -1.00
C LYS A 194 46.93 -18.07 0.49
N ALA A 195 45.88 -17.96 1.31
CA ALA A 195 46.05 -17.85 2.77
C ALA A 195 46.59 -19.15 3.39
N ALA A 196 46.18 -20.32 2.89
CA ALA A 196 46.71 -21.62 3.32
C ALA A 196 48.15 -21.85 2.83
N ASP A 197 48.48 -21.44 1.60
CA ASP A 197 49.81 -21.51 1.01
C ASP A 197 50.75 -20.49 1.68
N GLU A 198 50.26 -19.31 2.08
CA GLU A 198 51.01 -18.33 2.89
C GLU A 198 51.19 -18.82 4.33
N ALA A 199 50.19 -19.46 4.94
CA ALA A 199 50.32 -20.08 6.25
C ALA A 199 51.30 -21.27 6.22
N ALA A 200 51.21 -22.13 5.20
CA ALA A 200 52.12 -23.25 4.99
C ALA A 200 53.53 -22.79 4.62
N ALA A 201 53.68 -21.72 3.82
CA ALA A 201 54.98 -21.12 3.54
C ALA A 201 55.56 -20.47 4.81
N ARG A 202 54.73 -19.85 5.66
CA ARG A 202 55.15 -19.31 6.95
C ARG A 202 55.58 -20.42 7.90
N GLU A 203 54.86 -21.54 7.93
CA GLU A 203 55.19 -22.75 8.71
C GLU A 203 56.45 -23.47 8.18
N ALA A 204 56.64 -23.49 6.86
CA ALA A 204 57.86 -24.00 6.22
C ALA A 204 59.06 -23.09 6.49
N ALA A 205 58.85 -21.77 6.55
CA ALA A 205 59.86 -20.77 6.90
C ALA A 205 60.09 -20.61 8.41
N LEU A 206 59.35 -21.34 9.27
CA LEU A 206 59.59 -21.29 10.70
C LEU A 206 61.01 -21.77 11.02
N PRO A 207 61.75 -21.03 11.86
CA PRO A 207 63.03 -21.51 12.37
C PRO A 207 62.88 -22.88 13.02
N ARG A 208 63.89 -23.73 12.87
CA ARG A 208 63.92 -25.09 13.45
C ARG A 208 63.51 -25.09 14.93
N GLU A 209 63.99 -24.12 15.70
CA GLU A 209 63.73 -23.97 17.13
C GLU A 209 62.24 -23.81 17.49
N TYR A 210 61.38 -23.33 16.58
CA TYR A 210 59.94 -23.20 16.83
C TYR A 210 59.24 -24.56 16.77
N LYS A 211 59.66 -25.42 15.84
CA LYS A 211 59.17 -26.80 15.71
C LYS A 211 59.69 -27.64 16.87
N ASP A 212 60.97 -27.46 17.21
CA ASP A 212 61.60 -28.14 18.35
C ASP A 212 60.90 -27.74 19.67
N ALA A 213 60.62 -26.44 19.89
CA ALA A 213 59.91 -25.98 21.09
C ALA A 213 58.47 -26.52 21.18
N LEU A 214 57.75 -26.59 20.06
CA LEU A 214 56.41 -27.19 20.01
C LEU A 214 56.45 -28.67 20.38
N SER A 215 57.29 -29.46 19.70
CA SER A 215 57.45 -30.89 19.99
C SER A 215 57.85 -31.11 21.45
N LYS A 216 58.76 -30.29 21.96
CA LYS A 216 59.22 -30.39 23.35
C LYS A 216 58.14 -30.06 24.35
N GLY A 217 57.30 -29.05 24.06
CA GLY A 217 56.15 -28.73 24.89
C GLY A 217 55.11 -29.85 24.90
N GLU A 218 54.85 -30.49 23.77
CA GLU A 218 53.99 -31.67 23.67
C GLU A 218 54.56 -32.86 24.47
N ASP A 219 55.87 -33.12 24.36
CA ASP A 219 56.56 -34.15 25.13
C ASP A 219 56.42 -33.90 26.64
N TYR A 220 56.57 -32.66 27.10
CA TYR A 220 56.37 -32.29 28.50
C TYR A 220 54.96 -32.63 28.99
N LEU A 221 53.93 -32.21 28.24
CA LEU A 221 52.53 -32.48 28.57
C LEU A 221 52.15 -33.96 28.51
N SER A 222 52.98 -34.81 27.89
CA SER A 222 52.80 -36.26 27.87
C SER A 222 53.21 -36.94 29.19
N TYR A 223 54.16 -36.35 29.92
CA TYR A 223 54.72 -36.91 31.16
C TYR A 223 54.25 -36.18 32.42
N THR A 224 54.04 -34.86 32.35
CA THR A 224 53.63 -34.07 33.51
C THR A 224 52.71 -32.91 33.10
N ALA A 225 51.79 -32.55 34.00
CA ALA A 225 50.88 -31.46 33.76
C ALA A 225 51.54 -30.09 34.00
N PHE A 226 51.29 -29.16 33.08
CA PHE A 226 51.72 -27.77 33.18
C PHE A 226 50.56 -26.82 32.92
N SER A 227 50.60 -25.64 33.55
CA SER A 227 49.83 -24.49 33.10
C SER A 227 50.41 -23.95 31.78
N LYS A 228 49.62 -23.16 31.05
CA LYS A 228 50.10 -22.56 29.80
C LYS A 228 51.35 -21.70 30.02
N LEU A 229 51.37 -20.93 31.11
CA LEU A 229 52.51 -20.08 31.45
C LEU A 229 53.68 -20.90 32.01
N GLY A 230 53.42 -21.87 32.89
CA GLY A 230 54.46 -22.75 33.41
C GLY A 230 55.18 -23.55 32.31
N LEU A 231 54.45 -24.02 31.29
CA LEU A 231 55.06 -24.68 30.14
C LEU A 231 55.95 -23.71 29.33
N LYS A 232 55.54 -22.45 29.18
CA LYS A 232 56.36 -21.43 28.52
C LYS A 232 57.66 -21.18 29.29
N GLU A 233 57.56 -21.01 30.61
CA GLU A 233 58.71 -20.81 31.49
C GLU A 233 59.67 -22.00 31.45
N GLN A 234 59.13 -23.22 31.39
CA GLN A 234 59.94 -24.43 31.23
C GLN A 234 60.72 -24.43 29.90
N LEU A 235 60.08 -24.06 28.79
CA LEU A 235 60.76 -23.97 27.49
C LEU A 235 61.82 -22.86 27.46
N LEU A 236 61.55 -21.72 28.10
CA LEU A 236 62.55 -20.66 28.28
C LEU A 236 63.77 -21.12 29.09
N TYR A 237 63.52 -21.88 30.16
CA TYR A 237 64.59 -22.47 30.98
C TYR A 237 65.45 -23.46 30.19
N GLU A 238 64.87 -24.22 29.26
CA GLU A 238 65.61 -25.09 28.34
C GLU A 238 66.40 -24.34 27.25
N GLY A 239 66.30 -23.02 27.21
CA GLY A 239 67.08 -22.18 26.30
C GLY A 239 66.40 -21.91 24.96
N TYR A 240 65.12 -22.27 24.79
CA TYR A 240 64.37 -21.81 23.62
C TYR A 240 64.18 -20.28 23.68
N PRO A 241 64.28 -19.57 22.55
CA PRO A 241 63.98 -18.15 22.53
C PRO A 241 62.51 -17.90 22.87
N ASP A 242 62.21 -16.77 23.53
CA ASP A 242 60.85 -16.41 23.96
C ASP A 242 59.81 -16.51 22.84
N THR A 243 60.20 -16.13 21.63
CA THR A 243 59.30 -16.21 20.46
C THR A 243 59.00 -17.65 20.02
N ALA A 244 59.93 -18.60 20.19
CA ALA A 244 59.68 -20.03 19.95
C ALA A 244 58.85 -20.67 21.07
N ALA A 245 59.14 -20.34 22.32
CA ALA A 245 58.34 -20.80 23.47
C ALA A 245 56.89 -20.29 23.41
N GLN A 246 56.71 -19.02 23.05
CA GLN A 246 55.39 -18.43 22.80
C GLN A 246 54.67 -19.13 21.64
N TYR A 247 55.38 -19.38 20.54
CA TYR A 247 54.83 -20.13 19.42
C TYR A 247 54.34 -21.53 19.84
N ALA A 248 55.13 -22.25 20.65
CA ALA A 248 54.75 -23.57 21.14
C ALA A 248 53.41 -23.52 21.90
N ILE A 249 53.29 -22.68 22.93
CA ILE A 249 52.06 -22.62 23.75
C ILE A 249 50.82 -22.15 22.98
N ASP A 250 50.98 -21.40 21.88
CA ASP A 250 49.87 -20.96 21.05
C ASP A 250 49.42 -22.01 20.04
N ASN A 251 50.28 -22.98 19.72
CA ASN A 251 50.00 -24.01 18.72
C ASN A 251 49.74 -25.40 19.29
N ILE A 252 50.19 -25.68 20.53
CA ILE A 252 49.88 -26.92 21.24
C ILE A 252 48.37 -27.15 21.28
N LYS A 253 47.95 -28.34 20.85
CA LYS A 253 46.55 -28.78 20.89
C LYS A 253 46.29 -29.54 22.18
N THR A 254 45.95 -28.82 23.24
CA THR A 254 45.58 -29.40 24.53
C THR A 254 44.40 -28.67 25.15
N ASP A 255 43.71 -29.33 26.07
CA ASP A 255 42.72 -28.71 26.94
C ASP A 255 43.39 -28.33 28.26
N TRP A 256 43.56 -27.03 28.49
CA TRP A 256 44.23 -26.50 29.68
C TRP A 256 43.46 -26.77 30.97
N ASN A 257 42.13 -26.95 30.91
CA ASN A 257 41.36 -27.39 32.06
C ASN A 257 41.71 -28.83 32.45
N ILE A 258 41.94 -29.69 31.47
CA ILE A 258 42.39 -31.07 31.71
C ILE A 258 43.81 -31.10 32.26
N GLN A 259 44.69 -30.21 31.82
CA GLN A 259 46.03 -30.08 32.42
C GLN A 259 45.94 -29.67 33.90
N ALA A 260 45.07 -28.72 34.24
CA ALA A 260 44.85 -28.34 35.65
C ALA A 260 44.32 -29.51 36.48
N LEU A 261 43.35 -30.27 35.96
CA LEU A 261 42.81 -31.44 36.63
C LEU A 261 43.89 -32.51 36.88
N LYS A 262 44.71 -32.82 35.87
CA LYS A 262 45.83 -33.76 36.02
C LYS A 262 46.81 -33.29 37.09
N LYS A 263 47.21 -32.01 37.07
CA LYS A 263 48.12 -31.46 38.09
C LYS A 263 47.53 -31.56 39.50
N ALA A 264 46.24 -31.31 39.62
CA ALA A 264 45.53 -31.41 40.90
C ALA A 264 45.53 -32.86 41.42
N GLN A 265 45.28 -33.84 40.54
CA GLN A 265 45.37 -35.26 40.85
C GLN A 265 46.81 -35.67 41.24
N ASP A 266 47.82 -35.16 40.53
CA ASP A 266 49.22 -35.40 40.86
C ASP A 266 49.52 -34.92 42.28
N TYR A 267 49.13 -33.70 42.66
CA TYR A 267 49.32 -33.21 44.04
C TYR A 267 48.63 -34.09 45.08
N LEU A 268 47.37 -34.48 44.83
CA LEU A 268 46.63 -35.35 45.74
C LEU A 268 47.22 -36.77 45.86
N SER A 269 48.03 -37.20 44.88
CA SER A 269 48.75 -38.46 44.97
C SER A 269 49.95 -38.40 45.92
N TYR A 270 50.50 -37.21 46.16
CA TYR A 270 51.67 -37.00 47.02
C TYR A 270 51.31 -36.52 48.43
N ASP A 271 50.29 -35.66 48.57
CA ASP A 271 49.87 -35.11 49.87
C ASP A 271 48.36 -34.80 49.90
N SER A 272 47.80 -34.64 51.09
CA SER A 272 46.39 -34.26 51.28
C SER A 272 46.22 -32.75 51.23
N PHE A 273 45.31 -32.28 50.38
CA PHE A 273 44.91 -30.86 50.30
C PHE A 273 43.44 -30.68 50.61
N SER A 274 43.09 -29.53 51.20
CA SER A 274 41.72 -29.03 51.14
C SER A 274 41.43 -28.49 49.73
N ASP A 275 40.17 -28.44 49.30
CA ASP A 275 39.79 -27.88 47.99
C ASP A 275 40.32 -26.46 47.79
N ALA A 276 40.24 -25.61 48.82
CA ALA A 276 40.77 -24.24 48.78
C ALA A 276 42.30 -24.23 48.65
N GLY A 277 43.00 -25.06 49.43
CA GLY A 277 44.46 -25.16 49.37
C GLY A 277 44.95 -25.70 48.04
N LEU A 278 44.28 -26.72 47.48
CA LEU A 278 44.63 -27.27 46.17
C LEU A 278 44.41 -26.26 45.06
N ARG A 279 43.31 -25.49 45.12
CA ARG A 279 43.03 -24.40 44.19
C ARG A 279 44.13 -23.33 44.24
N GLU A 280 44.53 -22.90 45.43
CA GLU A 280 45.61 -21.94 45.62
C GLU A 280 46.94 -22.47 45.07
N GLN A 281 47.21 -23.76 45.28
CA GLN A 281 48.40 -24.42 44.73
C GLN A 281 48.41 -24.40 43.19
N LEU A 282 47.27 -24.67 42.53
CA LEU A 282 47.18 -24.58 41.07
C LEU A 282 47.38 -23.14 40.56
N ILE A 283 46.84 -22.15 41.27
CA ILE A 283 47.07 -20.73 40.92
C ILE A 283 48.54 -20.35 41.10
N TYR A 284 49.21 -20.88 42.14
CA TYR A 284 50.64 -20.71 42.34
C TYR A 284 51.46 -21.32 41.18
N GLU A 285 51.02 -22.46 40.65
CA GLU A 285 51.55 -23.08 39.42
C GLU A 285 51.09 -22.36 38.12
N GLN A 286 50.54 -21.15 38.25
CA GLN A 286 50.12 -20.25 37.17
C GLN A 286 48.97 -20.79 36.29
N PHE A 287 48.15 -21.72 36.79
CA PHE A 287 46.85 -21.97 36.18
C PHE A 287 45.94 -20.75 36.38
N THR A 288 45.09 -20.47 35.40
CA THR A 288 44.05 -19.45 35.57
C THR A 288 43.06 -19.88 36.65
N SER A 289 42.39 -18.90 37.28
CA SER A 289 41.37 -19.22 38.28
C SER A 289 40.30 -20.16 37.73
N THR A 290 39.88 -19.99 36.48
CA THR A 290 38.88 -20.86 35.83
C THR A 290 39.36 -22.31 35.67
N GLU A 291 40.63 -22.51 35.28
CA GLU A 291 41.20 -23.85 35.13
C GLU A 291 41.37 -24.54 36.50
N ALA A 292 41.79 -23.79 37.52
CA ALA A 292 41.86 -24.29 38.89
C ALA A 292 40.47 -24.65 39.44
N ASP A 293 39.47 -23.79 39.22
CA ASP A 293 38.07 -24.04 39.62
C ASP A 293 37.51 -25.29 38.90
N TYR A 294 37.82 -25.43 37.61
CA TYR A 294 37.46 -26.64 36.85
C TYR A 294 38.10 -27.90 37.46
N ALA A 295 39.38 -27.86 37.81
CA ALA A 295 40.07 -29.00 38.42
C ALA A 295 39.39 -29.44 39.72
N ILE A 296 39.13 -28.50 40.64
CA ILE A 296 38.43 -28.79 41.91
C ILE A 296 37.04 -29.40 41.65
N ALA A 297 36.29 -28.87 40.69
CA ALA A 297 34.95 -29.37 40.37
C ALA A 297 34.93 -30.78 39.75
N ASN A 298 36.07 -31.30 39.29
CA ASN A 298 36.14 -32.57 38.56
C ASN A 298 37.11 -33.61 39.17
N ILE A 299 37.80 -33.29 40.27
CA ILE A 299 38.82 -34.17 40.86
C ILE A 299 38.29 -35.47 41.49
N ASN A 300 36.99 -35.51 41.82
CA ASN A 300 36.32 -36.63 42.48
C ASN A 300 35.31 -37.36 41.56
N LYS A 301 35.43 -37.20 40.24
CA LYS A 301 34.57 -37.87 39.24
C LYS A 301 35.35 -38.97 38.51
#